data_AF-A0A7C1YQ54-F1
#
_entry.id   AF-A0A7C1YQ54-F1
#
_cell.length_a   1.000
_cell.length_b   1.000
_cell.length_c   1.000
_cell.angle_alpha   90.00
_cell.angle_beta   90.00
_cell.angle_gamma   90.00
#
_symmetry.space_group_name_H-M   'P 1'
#
loop_
_entity.id
_entity.type
_entity.pdbx_description
1 polymer ?
#
loop_
_entity_poly.entity_id
_entity_poly.type
_entity_poly.pdbx_seq_one_letter_code
_entity_poly.pdbx_strand_id
1 'polypeptide(L)'
;WLDELDRRYNIYSHFDYLFISFKIGLTKHDPKIFDYACEKMQIAPPEVYFVDDNPENIQLALKKGLKGHVYRDFDALIKEMKELGILKNRNSRKKIPLEKAIKPYIKELEDALELRHPSPTIYLDAIQYRLRLLKKFINRVQERYEFEIYEDF
;
A
#
# COMPACT_ATOMS: atom_id res chain seq x y z
N TRP A 1 6.98 -3.71 -23.58
CA TRP A 1 6.32 -2.53 -22.97
C TRP A 1 5.85 -2.82 -21.54
N LEU A 2 4.98 -3.81 -21.26
CA LEU A 2 4.57 -4.10 -19.87
C LEU A 2 5.73 -4.49 -18.94
N ASP A 3 6.66 -5.35 -19.38
CA ASP A 3 7.83 -5.71 -18.55
C ASP A 3 8.81 -4.51 -18.38
N GLU A 4 8.72 -3.47 -19.21
CA GLU A 4 9.49 -2.24 -19.04
C GLU A 4 8.87 -1.33 -17.98
N LEU A 5 7.54 -1.18 -18.00
CA LEU A 5 6.80 -0.48 -16.95
C LEU A 5 7.00 -1.15 -15.60
N ASP A 6 6.96 -2.48 -15.57
CA ASP A 6 7.21 -3.23 -14.34
C ASP A 6 8.62 -2.99 -13.80
N ARG A 7 9.66 -3.05 -14.65
CA ARG A 7 11.04 -2.72 -14.22
C ARG A 7 11.17 -1.30 -13.65
N ARG A 8 10.37 -0.35 -14.13
CA ARG A 8 10.44 1.06 -13.69
C ARG A 8 9.61 1.35 -12.44
N TYR A 9 8.45 0.71 -12.30
CA TYR A 9 7.44 1.06 -11.29
C TYR A 9 7.06 -0.10 -10.36
N ASN A 10 7.64 -1.28 -10.56
CA ASN A 10 7.41 -2.50 -9.78
C ASN A 10 5.92 -2.88 -9.64
N ILE A 11 5.16 -2.70 -10.72
CA ILE A 11 3.71 -2.83 -10.75
C ILE A 11 3.28 -4.27 -10.41
N TYR A 12 4.02 -5.27 -10.88
CA TYR A 12 3.71 -6.68 -10.68
C TYR A 12 3.71 -7.08 -9.21
N SER A 13 4.48 -6.38 -8.35
CA SER A 13 4.51 -6.65 -6.92
C SER A 13 3.20 -6.36 -6.18
N HIS A 14 2.27 -5.62 -6.81
CA HIS A 14 0.96 -5.31 -6.24
C HIS A 14 -0.10 -6.39 -6.49
N PHE A 15 0.24 -7.46 -7.23
CA PHE A 15 -0.72 -8.49 -7.63
C PHE A 15 -0.22 -9.88 -7.23
N ASP A 16 -1.12 -10.69 -6.66
CA ASP A 16 -0.84 -12.11 -6.37
C ASP A 16 -0.82 -12.97 -7.66
N TYR A 17 -1.61 -12.57 -8.65
CA TYR A 17 -1.74 -13.25 -9.95
C TYR A 17 -1.66 -12.26 -11.11
N LEU A 18 -1.00 -12.68 -12.19
CA LEU A 18 -0.86 -11.88 -13.42
C LEU A 18 -1.39 -12.67 -14.62
N PHE A 19 -2.51 -12.20 -15.19
CA PHE A 19 -3.12 -12.76 -16.40
C PHE A 19 -2.87 -11.81 -17.58
N ILE A 20 -1.74 -12.02 -18.27
CA ILE A 20 -1.29 -11.15 -19.36
C ILE A 20 -1.64 -11.80 -20.69
N SER A 21 -2.51 -11.16 -21.48
CA SER A 21 -3.11 -11.72 -22.70
C SER A 21 -2.09 -12.32 -23.68
N PHE A 22 -0.99 -11.61 -23.96
CA PHE A 22 0.05 -12.12 -24.86
C PHE A 22 0.81 -13.33 -24.32
N LYS A 23 0.86 -13.51 -22.99
CA LYS A 23 1.54 -14.66 -22.34
C LYS A 23 0.63 -15.88 -22.31
N ILE A 24 -0.69 -15.70 -22.23
CA ILE A 24 -1.67 -16.78 -22.05
C ILE A 24 -2.47 -17.11 -23.33
N GLY A 25 -2.38 -16.29 -24.37
CA GLY A 25 -3.09 -16.49 -25.64
C GLY A 25 -4.61 -16.22 -25.58
N LEU A 26 -5.10 -15.63 -24.49
CA LEU A 26 -6.51 -15.28 -24.29
C LEU A 26 -6.66 -13.77 -24.18
N THR A 27 -7.72 -13.22 -24.76
CA THR A 27 -8.04 -11.79 -24.70
C THR A 27 -9.36 -11.57 -23.98
N LYS A 28 -9.64 -10.33 -23.57
CA LYS A 28 -10.91 -9.98 -22.91
C LYS A 28 -12.14 -10.08 -23.82
N HIS A 29 -11.92 -10.17 -25.14
CA HIS A 29 -12.98 -10.51 -26.11
C HIS A 29 -13.35 -12.00 -26.10
N ASP A 30 -12.48 -12.86 -25.57
CA ASP A 30 -12.81 -14.25 -25.31
C ASP A 30 -13.28 -14.39 -23.85
N PRO A 31 -14.58 -14.61 -23.60
CA PRO A 31 -15.10 -14.71 -22.24
C PRO A 31 -14.52 -15.89 -21.44
N LYS A 32 -13.80 -16.83 -22.07
CA LYS A 32 -13.02 -17.87 -21.37
C LYS A 32 -11.94 -17.31 -20.45
N ILE A 33 -11.50 -16.06 -20.65
CA ILE A 33 -10.51 -15.44 -19.75
C ILE A 33 -11.01 -15.37 -18.31
N PHE A 34 -12.32 -15.15 -18.12
CA PHE A 34 -12.92 -15.03 -16.79
C PHE A 34 -12.95 -16.39 -16.08
N ASP A 35 -13.35 -17.43 -16.81
CA ASP A 35 -13.35 -18.82 -16.31
C ASP A 35 -11.92 -19.23 -15.95
N TYR A 36 -10.96 -18.99 -16.85
CA TYR A 36 -9.54 -19.28 -16.62
C TYR A 36 -8.99 -18.55 -15.39
N ALA A 37 -9.30 -17.27 -15.22
CA ALA A 37 -8.85 -16.49 -14.07
C ALA A 37 -9.45 -17.04 -12.76
N CYS A 38 -10.76 -17.32 -12.74
CA CYS A 38 -11.43 -17.89 -11.56
C CYS A 38 -10.85 -19.26 -11.18
N GLU A 39 -10.62 -20.14 -12.16
CA GLU A 39 -10.00 -21.45 -11.95
C GLU A 39 -8.57 -21.33 -11.39
N LYS A 40 -7.75 -20.43 -11.94
CA LYS A 40 -6.37 -20.23 -11.47
C LYS A 40 -6.29 -19.61 -10.08
N MET A 41 -7.21 -18.70 -9.75
CA MET A 41 -7.31 -18.11 -8.42
C MET A 41 -8.01 -19.02 -7.41
N GLN A 42 -8.71 -20.05 -7.87
CA GLN A 42 -9.59 -20.91 -7.06
C GLN A 42 -10.69 -20.12 -6.32
N ILE A 43 -11.29 -19.14 -7.02
CA ILE A 43 -12.32 -18.24 -6.48
C ILE A 43 -13.61 -18.41 -7.30
N ALA A 44 -14.77 -18.40 -6.63
CA ALA A 44 -16.04 -18.48 -7.35
C ALA A 44 -16.37 -17.15 -8.06
N PRO A 45 -16.97 -17.16 -9.27
CA PRO A 45 -17.26 -15.93 -10.00
C PRO A 45 -17.97 -14.83 -9.19
N PRO A 46 -18.99 -15.12 -8.35
CA PRO A 46 -19.68 -14.08 -7.56
C PRO A 46 -18.83 -13.38 -6.50
N GLU A 47 -17.67 -13.96 -6.16
CA GLU A 47 -16.69 -13.40 -5.23
C GLU A 47 -15.67 -12.49 -5.93
N VAL A 48 -15.65 -12.48 -7.27
CA VAL A 48 -14.76 -11.65 -8.07
C VAL A 48 -15.44 -10.32 -8.41
N TYR A 49 -14.73 -9.23 -8.12
CA TYR A 49 -15.10 -7.87 -8.53
C TYR A 49 -14.15 -7.40 -9.64
N PHE A 50 -14.66 -7.34 -10.86
CA PHE A 50 -13.89 -7.00 -12.05
C PHE A 50 -14.01 -5.51 -12.39
N VAL A 51 -12.88 -4.85 -12.64
CA VAL A 51 -12.80 -3.42 -12.97
C VAL A 51 -12.13 -3.26 -14.32
N ASP A 52 -12.78 -2.56 -15.25
CA ASP A 52 -12.30 -2.32 -16.61
C ASP A 52 -12.91 -1.02 -17.13
N ASP A 53 -12.20 -0.27 -17.96
CA ASP A 53 -12.70 0.95 -18.58
C ASP A 53 -13.62 0.68 -19.78
N ASN A 54 -13.57 -0.53 -20.36
CA ASN A 54 -14.44 -0.92 -21.46
C ASN A 54 -15.76 -1.56 -20.96
N PRO A 55 -16.93 -0.94 -21.22
CA PRO A 55 -18.23 -1.49 -20.82
C PRO A 55 -18.55 -2.87 -21.40
N GLU A 56 -18.04 -3.22 -22.58
CA GLU A 56 -18.27 -4.52 -23.20
C GLU A 56 -17.59 -5.65 -22.41
N ASN A 57 -16.38 -5.41 -21.90
CA ASN A 57 -15.67 -6.36 -21.04
C ASN A 57 -16.44 -6.60 -19.75
N ILE A 58 -17.02 -5.54 -19.17
CA ILE A 58 -17.87 -5.64 -17.97
C ILE A 58 -19.11 -6.48 -18.26
N GLN A 59 -19.79 -6.27 -19.40
CA GLN A 59 -20.95 -7.10 -19.77
C GLN A 59 -20.59 -8.58 -19.92
N LEU A 60 -19.42 -8.90 -20.48
CA LEU A 60 -18.93 -10.27 -20.57
C LEU A 60 -18.65 -10.88 -19.19
N ALA A 61 -18.04 -10.12 -18.29
CA ALA A 61 -17.79 -10.56 -16.91
C ALA A 61 -19.09 -10.84 -16.15
N LEU A 62 -20.09 -9.95 -16.27
CA LEU A 62 -21.42 -10.13 -15.66
C LEU A 62 -22.12 -11.40 -16.18
N LYS A 63 -22.04 -11.68 -17.49
CA LYS A 63 -22.57 -12.93 -18.09
C LYS A 63 -21.91 -14.20 -17.56
N LYS A 64 -20.68 -14.09 -17.04
CA LYS A 64 -19.93 -15.17 -16.39
C LYS A 64 -20.18 -15.27 -14.88
N GLY A 65 -21.04 -14.42 -14.33
CA GLY A 65 -21.40 -14.43 -12.92
C GLY A 65 -20.45 -13.66 -12.01
N LEU A 66 -19.53 -12.87 -12.59
CA LEU A 66 -18.70 -11.93 -11.84
C LEU A 66 -19.50 -10.68 -11.49
N LYS A 67 -19.03 -9.93 -10.49
CA LYS A 67 -19.41 -8.53 -10.31
C LYS A 67 -18.51 -7.67 -11.19
N GLY A 68 -19.02 -6.54 -11.68
CA GLY A 68 -18.29 -5.71 -12.63
C GLY A 68 -18.54 -4.22 -12.46
N HIS A 69 -17.49 -3.41 -12.63
CA HIS A 69 -17.51 -1.96 -12.57
C HIS A 69 -16.81 -1.34 -13.77
N VAL A 70 -17.51 -0.46 -14.47
CA VAL A 70 -16.92 0.34 -15.55
C VAL A 70 -16.13 1.49 -14.94
N TYR A 71 -14.80 1.42 -15.02
CA TYR A 71 -13.92 2.45 -14.49
C TYR A 71 -14.10 3.76 -15.26
N ARG A 72 -14.39 4.84 -14.53
CA ARG A 72 -14.49 6.21 -15.10
C ARG A 72 -13.54 7.16 -14.39
N ASP A 73 -13.53 7.09 -13.08
CA ASP A 73 -12.67 7.87 -12.21
C ASP A 73 -12.42 7.13 -10.90
N PHE A 74 -11.40 7.60 -10.20
CA PHE A 74 -10.93 6.97 -8.97
C PHE A 74 -11.94 7.12 -7.82
N ASP A 75 -12.57 8.28 -7.67
CA ASP A 75 -13.46 8.56 -6.54
C ASP A 75 -14.72 7.70 -6.59
N ALA A 76 -15.31 7.55 -7.78
CA ALA A 76 -16.44 6.67 -8.03
C ALA A 76 -16.12 5.21 -7.70
N LEU A 77 -14.97 4.70 -8.17
CA LEU A 77 -14.53 3.34 -7.88
C LEU A 77 -14.35 3.12 -6.38
N ILE A 78 -13.65 4.03 -5.69
CA ILE A 78 -13.39 3.91 -4.25
C ILE A 78 -14.69 3.97 -3.44
N LYS A 79 -15.63 4.84 -3.83
CA LYS A 79 -16.95 4.91 -3.18
C LYS A 79 -17.69 3.57 -3.28
N GLU A 80 -17.79 3.01 -4.48
CA GLU A 80 -18.49 1.73 -4.68
C GLU A 80 -17.78 0.58 -3.93
N MET A 81 -16.45 0.51 -3.99
CA MET A 81 -15.70 -0.51 -3.26
C MET A 81 -15.87 -0.43 -1.73
N LYS A 82 -16.10 0.78 -1.18
CA LYS A 82 -16.43 0.95 0.25
C LYS A 82 -17.84 0.48 0.56
N GLU A 83 -18.82 0.84 -0.28
CA GLU A 83 -20.23 0.41 -0.12
C GLU A 83 -20.37 -1.12 -0.20
N LEU A 84 -19.58 -1.76 -1.06
CA LEU A 84 -19.50 -3.22 -1.18
C LEU A 84 -18.70 -3.90 -0.06
N GLY A 85 -18.06 -3.13 0.83
CA GLY A 85 -17.22 -3.66 1.91
C GLY A 85 -15.89 -4.29 1.46
N ILE A 86 -15.50 -4.10 0.19
CA ILE A 86 -14.23 -4.57 -0.38
C ILE A 86 -13.08 -3.77 0.23
N LEU A 87 -13.20 -2.45 0.24
CA LEU A 87 -12.29 -1.58 0.96
C LEU A 87 -12.74 -1.43 2.40
N LYS A 88 -12.10 -2.19 3.29
CA LYS A 88 -12.18 -1.90 4.72
C LYS A 88 -11.41 -0.62 4.98
N ASN A 89 -11.99 0.29 5.76
CA ASN A 89 -11.25 1.43 6.32
C ASN A 89 -9.93 0.90 6.91
N ARG A 90 -8.78 1.38 6.41
CA ARG A 90 -7.44 1.02 6.91
C ARG A 90 -7.21 1.42 8.39
N ASN A 91 -8.23 1.96 9.06
CA ASN A 91 -8.24 2.33 10.48
C ASN A 91 -8.23 1.15 11.47
N SER A 92 -7.76 -0.03 11.08
CA SER A 92 -7.53 -1.16 12.01
C SER A 92 -6.05 -1.47 12.25
N ARG A 93 -5.10 -0.69 11.70
CA ARG A 93 -3.77 -0.63 12.33
C ARG A 93 -3.95 0.14 13.64
N LYS A 94 -3.90 -0.60 14.76
CA LYS A 94 -4.02 -0.09 16.13
C LYS A 94 -3.25 1.23 16.24
N LYS A 95 -3.95 2.36 16.39
CA LYS A 95 -3.30 3.65 16.67
C LYS A 95 -2.53 3.45 17.98
N ILE A 96 -1.21 3.41 17.90
CA ILE A 96 -0.37 3.44 19.08
C ILE A 96 -0.23 4.93 19.42
N PRO A 97 -0.57 5.37 20.64
CA PRO A 97 -0.32 6.75 21.06
C PRO A 97 1.13 7.12 20.76
N LEU A 98 1.36 8.30 20.17
CA LEU A 98 2.68 8.75 19.75
C LEU A 98 3.70 8.63 20.89
N GLU A 99 3.30 9.01 22.10
CA GLU A 99 4.07 8.83 23.35
C GLU A 99 4.57 7.39 23.56
N LYS A 100 3.72 6.39 23.32
CA LYS A 100 4.08 4.97 23.47
C LYS A 100 5.03 4.49 22.37
N ALA A 101 4.92 5.06 21.17
CA ALA A 101 5.81 4.74 20.05
C ALA A 101 7.20 5.39 20.21
N ILE A 102 7.28 6.58 20.80
CA ILE A 102 8.54 7.30 21.02
C ILE A 102 9.26 6.86 22.31
N LYS A 103 8.54 6.36 23.33
CA LYS A 103 9.11 6.01 24.65
C LYS A 103 10.48 5.27 24.64
N PRO A 104 10.74 4.28 23.76
CA PRO A 104 12.05 3.61 23.70
C PRO A 104 13.19 4.54 23.26
N TYR A 105 12.90 5.49 22.36
CA TYR A 105 13.88 6.43 21.79
C TYR A 105 14.17 7.60 22.71
N ILE A 106 13.17 8.08 23.46
CA ILE A 106 13.39 9.07 24.53
C ILE A 106 14.37 8.52 25.55
N LYS A 107 14.18 7.28 26.00
CA LYS A 107 15.08 6.63 26.94
C LYS A 107 16.52 6.52 26.38
N GLU A 108 16.67 6.12 25.12
CA GLU A 108 17.99 6.06 24.47
C GLU A 108 18.68 7.43 24.39
N LEU A 109 17.90 8.52 24.23
CA LEU A 109 18.41 9.89 24.25
C LEU A 109 18.76 10.37 25.66
N GLU A 110 17.94 10.04 26.66
CA GLU A 110 18.18 10.34 28.09
C GLU A 110 19.44 9.62 28.59
N ASP A 111 19.56 8.32 28.33
CA ASP A 111 20.75 7.52 28.66
C ASP A 111 22.01 8.12 28.00
N ALA A 112 21.89 8.61 26.76
CA ALA A 112 22.98 9.28 26.06
C ALA A 112 23.29 10.69 26.61
N LEU A 113 22.37 11.34 27.33
CA LEU A 113 22.53 12.66 27.95
C LEU A 113 23.18 12.56 29.34
N GLU A 114 22.93 11.48 30.08
CA GLU A 114 23.53 11.25 31.41
C GLU A 114 25.02 10.87 31.36
N LEU A 115 25.50 10.43 30.19
CA LEU A 115 26.93 10.25 29.88
C LEU A 115 27.65 11.61 29.89
N ARG A 116 28.04 12.08 31.07
CA ARG A 116 28.94 13.24 31.24
C ARG A 116 30.30 12.89 30.64
N HIS A 117 30.67 13.55 29.54
CA HIS A 117 31.99 13.43 28.94
C HIS A 117 32.79 14.74 29.04
N PRO A 118 34.10 14.67 29.36
CA PRO A 118 34.89 15.82 29.81
C PRO A 118 35.43 16.73 28.68
N SER A 119 35.06 16.52 27.41
CA SER A 119 35.68 17.23 26.27
C SER A 119 34.66 17.78 25.25
N PRO A 120 34.78 19.05 24.83
CA PRO A 120 33.89 19.69 23.83
C PRO A 120 33.81 18.98 22.47
N THR A 121 34.87 18.29 22.04
CA THR A 121 34.88 17.57 20.75
C THR A 121 33.98 16.34 20.78
N ILE A 122 33.96 15.63 21.91
CA ILE A 122 33.08 14.48 22.15
C ILE A 122 31.60 14.92 22.21
N TYR A 123 31.36 16.16 22.65
CA TYR A 123 30.02 16.75 22.72
C TYR A 123 29.40 16.97 21.33
N LEU A 124 30.20 17.42 20.35
CA LEU A 124 29.76 17.57 18.95
C LEU A 124 29.41 16.24 18.30
N ASP A 125 30.21 15.20 18.53
CA ASP A 125 29.94 13.84 18.02
C ASP A 125 28.67 13.25 18.65
N ALA A 126 28.44 13.50 19.94
CA ALA A 126 27.22 13.11 20.64
C ALA A 126 25.98 13.82 20.06
N ILE A 127 26.06 15.12 19.76
CA ILE A 127 24.97 15.86 19.10
C ILE A 127 24.68 15.30 17.71
N GLN A 128 25.71 15.04 16.91
CA GLN A 128 25.54 14.48 15.57
C GLN A 128 24.94 13.06 15.59
N TYR A 129 25.34 12.23 16.56
CA TYR A 129 24.75 10.91 16.77
C TYR A 129 23.25 11.02 17.12
N ARG A 130 22.88 11.94 18.01
CA ARG A 130 21.48 12.19 18.40
C ARG A 130 20.63 12.69 17.22
N LEU A 131 21.15 13.62 16.41
CA LEU A 131 20.49 14.08 15.19
C LEU A 131 20.24 12.93 14.20
N ARG A 132 21.17 11.98 14.10
CA ARG A 132 21.04 10.80 13.25
C ARG A 132 19.95 9.84 13.75
N LEU A 133 19.87 9.61 15.05
CA LEU A 133 18.81 8.80 15.66
C LEU A 133 17.44 9.44 15.47
N LEU A 134 17.33 10.76 15.69
CA LEU A 134 16.08 11.50 15.49
C LEU A 134 15.60 11.43 14.03
N LYS A 135 16.51 11.61 13.07
CA LYS A 135 16.19 11.48 11.62
C LYS A 135 15.74 10.06 11.26
N LYS A 136 16.41 9.02 11.78
CA LYS A 136 16.00 7.62 11.58
C LYS A 136 14.64 7.31 12.20
N PHE A 137 14.30 7.97 13.29
CA PHE A 137 13.00 7.85 13.93
C PHE A 137 11.90 8.51 13.09
N ILE A 138 12.10 9.77 12.68
CA ILE A 138 11.17 10.53 11.85
C ILE A 138 10.85 9.78 10.55
N ASN A 139 11.87 9.34 9.82
CA ASN A 139 11.66 8.59 8.57
C ASN A 139 10.84 7.31 8.80
N ARG A 140 11.10 6.56 9.88
CA ARG A 140 10.34 5.33 10.18
C ARG A 140 8.91 5.60 10.62
N VAL A 141 8.65 6.73 11.29
CA VAL A 141 7.29 7.15 11.62
C VAL A 141 6.55 7.53 10.33
N GLN A 142 7.16 8.31 9.45
CA GLN A 142 6.59 8.72 8.15
C GLN A 142 6.32 7.52 7.23
N GLU A 143 7.20 6.52 7.21
CA GLU A 143 7.02 5.29 6.42
C GLU A 143 5.90 4.39 6.98
N ARG A 144 5.66 4.42 8.30
CA ARG A 144 4.76 3.47 8.98
C ARG A 144 3.39 4.04 9.31
N TYR A 145 3.27 5.36 9.36
CA TYR A 145 2.06 6.08 9.72
C TYR A 145 1.91 7.31 8.81
N GLU A 146 0.80 7.41 8.07
CA GLU A 146 0.38 8.69 7.46
C GLU A 146 0.06 9.66 8.59
N PHE A 147 1.00 10.54 8.94
CA PHE A 147 0.77 11.69 9.79
C PHE A 147 0.85 12.96 8.93
N GLU A 148 -0.18 13.81 8.99
CA GLU A 148 -0.05 15.23 8.66
C GLU A 148 0.68 15.89 9.84
N ILE A 149 1.86 16.47 9.56
CA ILE A 149 2.59 17.28 10.54
C ILE A 149 2.00 18.68 10.46
N TYR A 150 1.35 19.14 11.53
CA TYR A 150 1.02 20.54 11.71
C TYR A 150 2.10 21.19 12.59
N GLU A 151 2.68 22.29 12.10
CA GLU A 151 3.51 23.18 12.91
C GLU A 151 2.56 24.08 13.73
N ASP A 152 2.31 23.71 14.98
CA ASP A 152 1.82 24.68 15.96
C ASP A 152 3.04 25.25 16.69
N PHE A 153 3.28 26.54 16.45
CA PHE A 153 4.25 27.40 17.16
C PHE A 153 3.81 27.67 18.60
#